data_AF-A0A1C5G0B6-F1
#
_entry.id   AF-A0A1C5G0B6-F1
#
_cell.length_a   1.000
_cell.length_b   1.000
_cell.length_c   1.000
_cell.angle_alpha   90.00
_cell.angle_beta   90.00
_cell.angle_gamma   90.00
#
_symmetry.space_group_name_H-M   'P 1'
#
loop_
_entity.id
_entity.type
_entity.pdbx_description
1 polymer ?
#
loop_
_entity_poly.entity_id
_entity_poly.type
_entity_poly.pdbx_seq_one_letter_code
_entity_poly.pdbx_strand_id
1 'polypeptide(L)'
;QGAREAHTRRAAELLDETLGGASAAGLPPVPVAHRPVEGSARKALLDASAHADLLVVGARRRQGHFGMQLGLVNHAVLHHARCPVAVVPVS
;
A
#
# COMPACT_ATOMS: atom_id res chain seq x y z
N GLN A 1 24.28 -4.52 -6.47
CA GLN A 1 23.54 -3.97 -7.64
C GLN A 1 22.37 -4.86 -8.05
N GLY A 2 22.59 -6.08 -8.56
CA GLY A 2 21.52 -6.91 -9.14
C GLY A 2 20.38 -7.37 -8.21
N ALA A 3 20.64 -7.60 -6.92
CA ALA A 3 19.57 -8.01 -5.98
C ALA A 3 18.57 -6.89 -5.67
N ARG A 4 19.00 -5.62 -5.70
CA ARG A 4 18.15 -4.44 -5.43
C ARG A 4 17.21 -4.17 -6.60
N GLU A 5 17.76 -4.18 -7.81
CA GLU A 5 16.98 -4.07 -9.04
C GLU A 5 15.97 -5.22 -9.20
N ALA A 6 16.35 -6.43 -8.77
CA ALA A 6 15.44 -7.57 -8.75
C ALA A 6 14.29 -7.39 -7.75
N HIS A 7 14.54 -6.82 -6.57
CA HIS A 7 13.49 -6.58 -5.56
C HIS A 7 12.50 -5.49 -6.01
N THR A 8 13.02 -4.39 -6.53
CA THR A 8 12.23 -3.30 -7.13
C THR A 8 11.34 -3.81 -8.25
N ARG A 9 11.89 -4.63 -9.15
CA ARG A 9 11.14 -5.19 -10.28
C ARG A 9 10.02 -6.12 -9.82
N ARG A 10 10.30 -7.03 -8.88
CA ARG A 10 9.29 -7.91 -8.29
C ARG A 10 8.17 -7.11 -7.60
N ALA A 11 8.51 -6.03 -6.90
CA ALA A 11 7.52 -5.18 -6.27
C ALA A 11 6.62 -4.47 -7.30
N ALA A 12 7.18 -4.05 -8.45
CA ALA A 12 6.42 -3.48 -9.55
C ALA A 12 5.52 -4.55 -10.21
N GLU A 13 6.07 -5.73 -10.53
CA GLU A 13 5.35 -6.86 -11.13
C GLU A 13 4.17 -7.31 -10.27
N LEU A 14 4.35 -7.45 -8.96
CA LEU A 14 3.26 -7.79 -8.04
C LEU A 14 2.14 -6.74 -8.03
N LEU A 15 2.50 -5.47 -8.15
CA LEU A 15 1.52 -4.38 -8.19
C LEU A 15 0.78 -4.39 -9.53
N ASP A 16 1.47 -4.60 -10.65
CA ASP A 16 0.86 -4.74 -11.98
C ASP A 16 -0.12 -5.92 -12.02
N GLU A 17 0.29 -7.09 -11.51
CA GLU A 17 -0.56 -8.27 -11.41
C GLU A 17 -1.83 -7.99 -10.59
N THR A 18 -1.67 -7.35 -9.43
CA THR A 18 -2.79 -7.02 -8.53
C THR A 18 -3.76 -6.03 -9.17
N LEU A 19 -3.26 -5.04 -9.91
CA LEU A 19 -4.08 -4.05 -10.61
C LEU A 19 -4.74 -4.58 -11.89
N GLY A 20 -4.21 -5.67 -12.47
CA GLY A 20 -4.82 -6.35 -13.61
C GLY A 20 -6.28 -6.75 -13.37
N GLY A 21 -6.62 -7.15 -12.14
CA GLY A 21 -7.99 -7.47 -11.75
C GLY A 21 -8.97 -6.30 -11.87
N ALA A 22 -8.51 -5.06 -11.65
CA ALA A 22 -9.34 -3.87 -11.80
C ALA A 22 -9.71 -3.61 -13.27
N SER A 23 -8.79 -3.88 -14.19
CA SER A 23 -9.03 -3.78 -15.64
C SER A 23 -10.04 -4.83 -16.10
N ALA A 24 -9.92 -6.07 -15.61
CA ALA A 24 -10.87 -7.14 -15.91
C ALA A 24 -12.28 -6.85 -15.37
N ALA A 25 -12.40 -6.07 -14.29
CA ALA A 25 -13.67 -5.63 -13.73
C ALA A 25 -14.35 -4.49 -14.51
N GLY A 26 -13.75 -4.02 -15.62
CA GLY A 26 -14.31 -2.95 -16.46
C GLY A 26 -14.23 -1.55 -15.84
N LEU A 27 -13.35 -1.36 -14.85
CA LEU A 27 -13.09 -0.04 -14.29
C LEU A 27 -12.35 0.84 -15.32
N PRO A 28 -12.61 2.16 -15.35
CA PRO A 28 -11.92 3.05 -16.28
C PRO A 28 -10.40 3.03 -16.00
N PRO A 29 -9.56 3.13 -17.06
CA PRO A 29 -8.12 3.15 -16.88
C PRO A 29 -7.72 4.39 -16.08
N VAL A 30 -6.99 4.15 -14.99
CA VAL A 30 -6.40 5.21 -14.16
C VAL A 30 -4.88 5.24 -14.40
N PRO A 31 -4.25 6.41 -14.49
CA PRO A 31 -2.78 6.49 -14.54
C PRO A 31 -2.19 5.90 -13.26
N VAL A 32 -1.34 4.89 -13.41
CA VAL A 32 -0.66 4.23 -12.29
C VAL A 32 0.83 4.57 -12.35
N ALA A 33 1.39 5.00 -11.22
CA ALA A 33 2.81 5.22 -11.07
C ALA A 33 3.36 4.35 -9.94
N HIS A 34 4.39 3.54 -10.24
CA HIS A 34 5.04 2.66 -9.29
C HIS A 34 6.25 3.37 -8.71
N ARG A 35 6.30 3.51 -7.38
CA ARG A 35 7.44 4.13 -6.69
C ARG A 35 7.95 3.20 -5.58
N PRO A 36 8.88 2.29 -5.89
CA PRO A 36 9.54 1.49 -4.88
C PRO A 36 10.46 2.38 -4.04
N VAL A 37 10.36 2.27 -2.71
CA VAL A 37 11.15 3.06 -1.77
C VAL A 37 11.91 2.11 -0.87
N GLU A 38 13.22 2.33 -0.73
CA GLU A 38 14.07 1.57 0.18
C GLU A 38 14.11 2.24 1.56
N GLY A 39 14.05 1.43 2.62
CA GLY A 39 14.11 1.89 4.00
C GLY A 39 12.80 1.69 4.76
N SER A 40 12.51 2.61 5.70
CA SER A 40 11.35 2.46 6.58
C SER A 40 10.04 2.72 5.84
N ALA A 41 9.22 1.69 5.70
CA ALA A 41 7.86 1.79 5.12
C ALA A 41 7.02 2.86 5.84
N ARG A 42 7.13 2.96 7.17
CA ARG A 42 6.46 4.02 7.94
C ARG A 42 6.84 5.41 7.44
N LYS A 43 8.14 5.69 7.32
CA LYS A 43 8.61 7.00 6.87
C LYS A 43 8.17 7.27 5.43
N ALA A 44 8.37 6.30 4.53
CA ALA A 44 8.00 6.42 3.13
C ALA A 44 6.51 6.73 2.93
N LEU A 45 5.62 6.06 3.66
CA LEU A 45 4.17 6.27 3.58
C LEU A 45 3.74 7.60 4.20
N LEU A 46 4.36 8.02 5.31
CA LEU A 46 4.08 9.33 5.92
C LEU A 46 4.53 10.48 5.01
N ASP A 47 5.72 10.37 4.42
CA ASP A 47 6.22 11.36 3.46
C ASP A 47 5.32 11.40 2.21
N ALA A 48 4.86 10.24 1.70
CA ALA A 48 3.91 10.18 0.60
C ALA A 48 2.55 10.79 0.95
N SER A 49 2.06 10.60 2.18
CA SER A 49 0.77 11.16 2.63
C SER A 49 0.71 12.69 2.59
N ALA A 50 1.87 13.36 2.61
CA ALA A 50 1.94 14.82 2.47
C ALA A 50 1.52 15.33 1.08
N HIS A 51 1.48 14.45 0.09
CA HIS A 51 1.27 14.76 -1.32
C HIS A 51 0.11 13.97 -1.94
N ALA A 52 -0.73 13.33 -1.12
CA ALA A 52 -1.82 12.49 -1.56
C ALA A 52 -3.13 12.92 -0.92
N ASP A 53 -4.24 12.82 -1.66
CA ASP A 53 -5.58 13.11 -1.12
C ASP A 53 -6.13 11.95 -0.27
N LEU A 54 -5.62 10.73 -0.47
CA LEU A 54 -5.99 9.53 0.27
C LEU A 54 -4.83 8.53 0.32
N LEU A 55 -4.57 7.96 1.49
CA LEU A 55 -3.65 6.84 1.65
C LEU A 55 -4.43 5.55 1.89
N VAL A 56 -4.19 4.53 1.05
CA VAL A 56 -4.81 3.21 1.20
C VAL A 56 -3.78 2.21 1.74
N VAL A 57 -4.13 1.51 2.82
CA VAL A 57 -3.29 0.45 3.40
C VAL A 57 -4.08 -0.83 3.65
N GLY A 58 -3.43 -1.97 3.45
CA GLY A 58 -3.99 -3.27 3.76
C GLY A 58 -3.89 -3.60 5.26
N ALA A 59 -4.87 -4.30 5.81
CA ALA A 59 -4.78 -4.91 7.13
C ALA A 59 -5.42 -6.29 7.14
N ARG A 60 -4.85 -7.24 7.90
CA ARG A 60 -5.45 -8.57 8.06
C ARG A 60 -6.59 -8.51 9.07
N ARG A 61 -7.64 -9.28 8.83
CA ARG A 61 -8.66 -9.55 9.85
C ARG A 61 -8.02 -10.36 10.97
N ARG A 62 -8.33 -10.03 12.22
CA ARG A 62 -7.86 -10.83 13.35
C ARG A 62 -8.73 -12.08 13.47
N GLN A 63 -8.11 -13.26 13.47
CA GLN A 63 -8.84 -14.52 13.60
C GLN A 63 -9.49 -14.60 15.00
N GLY A 64 -10.79 -14.94 15.04
CA GLY A 64 -11.54 -15.17 16.28
C GLY A 64 -11.87 -13.93 17.13
N HIS A 65 -11.59 -12.71 16.65
CA HIS A 65 -11.90 -11.46 17.38
C HIS A 65 -12.45 -10.40 16.43
N PHE A 66 -13.33 -9.52 16.94
CA PHE A 66 -13.77 -8.35 16.19
C PHE A 66 -12.59 -7.35 16.02
N GLY A 67 -12.38 -6.91 14.78
CA GLY A 67 -11.41 -5.86 14.44
C GLY A 67 -10.28 -6.26 13.49
N MET A 68 -9.43 -5.29 13.18
CA MET A 68 -8.26 -5.45 12.31
C MET A 68 -6.99 -5.70 13.12
N GLN A 69 -6.08 -6.51 12.59
CA GLN A 69 -4.72 -6.59 13.09
C GLN A 69 -3.90 -5.46 12.48
N LEU A 70 -3.66 -4.41 13.28
CA LEU A 70 -2.87 -3.26 12.88
C LEU A 70 -1.40 -3.48 13.24
N GLY A 71 -0.54 -3.56 12.23
CA GLY A 71 0.92 -3.58 12.42
C GLY A 71 1.46 -2.18 12.75
N LEU A 72 2.76 -2.11 13.09
CA LEU A 72 3.44 -0.85 13.43
C LEU A 72 3.34 0.22 12.34
N VAL A 73 3.38 -0.19 11.07
CA VAL A 73 3.23 0.72 9.93
C VAL A 73 1.82 1.30 9.90
N ASN A 74 0.79 0.44 9.98
CA ASN A 74 -0.62 0.87 9.97
C ASN A 74 -0.94 1.78 11.15
N HIS A 75 -0.48 1.44 12.36
CA HIS A 75 -0.61 2.32 13.52
C HIS A 75 0.00 3.69 13.25
N ALA A 76 1.23 3.74 12.75
CA ALA A 76 1.90 5.01 12.53
C ALA A 76 1.19 5.89 11.49
N VAL A 77 0.75 5.32 10.36
CA VAL A 77 0.03 6.11 9.34
C VAL A 77 -1.35 6.54 9.84
N LEU A 78 -2.05 5.70 10.60
CA LEU A 78 -3.36 6.08 11.17
C LEU A 78 -3.27 7.25 12.15
N HIS A 79 -2.14 7.38 12.86
CA HIS A 79 -1.95 8.47 13.84
C HIS A 79 -1.25 9.71 13.27
N HIS A 80 -0.50 9.59 12.16
CA HIS A 80 0.41 10.64 11.72
C HIS A 80 0.35 10.98 10.23
N ALA A 81 -0.47 10.29 9.42
CA ALA A 81 -0.63 10.65 8.02
C ALA A 81 -1.19 12.08 7.89
N ARG A 82 -0.77 12.78 6.83
CA ARG A 82 -1.21 14.14 6.51
C ARG A 82 -2.46 14.17 5.61
N CYS A 83 -3.01 13.01 5.31
CA CYS A 83 -4.24 12.84 4.55
C CYS A 83 -5.11 11.72 5.17
N PRO A 84 -6.40 11.65 4.80
CA PRO A 84 -7.26 10.52 5.19
C PRO A 84 -6.62 9.17 4.88
N VAL A 85 -6.89 8.18 5.73
CA VAL A 85 -6.37 6.81 5.58
C VAL A 85 -7.53 5.82 5.45
N ALA A 86 -7.58 5.09 4.34
CA ALA A 86 -8.47 3.96 4.15
C ALA A 86 -7.76 2.65 4.51
N VAL A 87 -8.32 1.90 5.46
CA VAL A 87 -7.81 0.57 5.84
C VAL A 87 -8.68 -0.49 5.19
N VAL A 88 -8.09 -1.22 4.24
CA VAL A 88 -8.79 -2.25 3.46
C VAL A 88 -8.41 -3.63 3.99
N PRO A 89 -9.39 -4.50 4.30
CA PRO A 89 -9.11 -5.89 4.64
C PRO A 89 -8.40 -6.60 3.48
N VAL A 90 -7.27 -7.24 3.76
CA VAL A 90 -6.65 -8.17 2.80
C VAL A 90 -7.18 -9.57 3.08
N SER A 91 -7.79 -10.18 2.06
CA SER A 91 -8.29 -11.56 2.06
C SER A 91 -7.15 -12.56 1.94
#